data_AF-E4ZYV3-F1
#
_entry.id   AF-E4ZYV3-F1
#
_cell.length_a   1.000
_cell.length_b   1.000
_cell.length_c   1.000
_cell.angle_alpha   90.00
_cell.angle_beta   90.00
_cell.angle_gamma   90.00
#
_symmetry.space_group_name_H-M   'P 1'
#
loop_
_entity.id
_entity.type
_entity.pdbx_description
1 polymer ?
#
loop_
_entity_poly.entity_id
_entity_poly.type
_entity_poly.pdbx_seq_one_letter_code
_entity_poly.pdbx_strand_id
1 'polypeptide(L)'
;MEIRNPRRVLTVGAPDAGVLKLLEELTGSAPEPIAGTTAGLTHNWRLETKYYTATLPIWIDEIPNIVEWRTEFVKPEAGEVITVLGGWIYCFKKPVQEQELDTIKATMQAIADVIERACGFGGDQVCLAVAMPQSTTPYLDKTGEQWEELAAEYGFEYVDFEATGKNDFGEAVGVQRVREALEAGEWESTDPPDFGDAEGFDGSLAAEEAEMSTELCDLQGALRGDGVGEDRIGDEEVDELEVMMKKMSGNASPQKPSTT
;
A
#
# COMPACT_ATOMS: atom_id res chain seq x y z
N MET A 1 -22.79 -15.62 12.25
CA MET A 1 -22.11 -14.91 13.36
C MET A 1 -21.57 -13.60 12.81
N GLU A 2 -21.48 -12.54 13.60
CA GLU A 2 -20.89 -11.26 13.14
C GLU A 2 -19.59 -11.02 13.89
N ILE A 3 -18.50 -10.81 13.14
CA ILE A 3 -17.18 -10.49 13.71
C ILE A 3 -17.10 -8.97 13.83
N ARG A 4 -17.11 -8.48 15.07
CA ARG A 4 -17.18 -7.03 15.35
C ARG A 4 -15.85 -6.31 15.22
N ASN A 5 -14.76 -6.99 15.57
CA ASN A 5 -13.40 -6.47 15.47
C ASN A 5 -12.56 -7.45 14.65
N PRO A 6 -12.67 -7.42 13.32
CA PRO A 6 -11.92 -8.34 12.49
C PRO A 6 -10.45 -7.92 12.36
N ARG A 7 -9.59 -8.90 12.15
CA ARG A 7 -8.22 -8.71 11.67
C ARG A 7 -8.22 -8.04 10.30
N ARG A 8 -7.09 -7.45 9.95
CA ARG A 8 -6.93 -6.61 8.77
C ARG A 8 -6.23 -7.34 7.63
N VAL A 9 -6.43 -6.86 6.42
CA VAL A 9 -5.70 -7.32 5.23
C VAL A 9 -4.72 -6.23 4.82
N LEU A 10 -3.46 -6.59 4.56
CA LEU A 10 -2.50 -5.68 3.97
C LEU A 10 -2.26 -6.08 2.51
N THR A 11 -2.56 -5.17 1.58
CA THR A 11 -2.28 -5.34 0.16
C THR A 11 -1.08 -4.48 -0.22
N VAL A 12 -0.02 -5.12 -0.71
CA VAL A 12 1.24 -4.46 -1.06
C VAL A 12 1.69 -4.80 -2.47
N GLY A 13 2.46 -3.90 -3.08
CA GLY A 13 3.13 -4.15 -4.34
C GLY A 13 4.15 -3.06 -4.65
N ALA A 14 4.93 -3.23 -5.73
CA ALA A 14 5.68 -2.10 -6.27
C ALA A 14 4.72 -0.98 -6.73
N PRO A 15 5.18 0.27 -6.87
CA PRO A 15 4.38 1.32 -7.49
C PRO A 15 3.81 0.86 -8.83
N ASP A 16 2.52 1.14 -9.05
CA ASP A 16 1.74 0.69 -10.22
C ASP A 16 1.63 -0.84 -10.38
N ALA A 17 1.84 -1.65 -9.34
CA ALA A 17 1.72 -3.12 -9.44
C ALA A 17 0.31 -3.59 -9.82
N GLY A 18 -0.70 -2.72 -9.73
CA GLY A 18 -2.09 -3.03 -10.08
C GLY A 18 -2.99 -3.33 -8.87
N VAL A 19 -2.56 -2.96 -7.66
CA VAL A 19 -3.30 -3.19 -6.41
C VAL A 19 -4.74 -2.68 -6.48
N LEU A 20 -4.96 -1.43 -6.92
CA LEU A 20 -6.31 -0.88 -7.01
C LEU A 20 -7.21 -1.64 -7.99
N LYS A 21 -6.65 -2.14 -9.10
CA LYS A 21 -7.38 -2.96 -10.06
C LYS A 21 -7.82 -4.29 -9.43
N LEU A 22 -6.95 -4.91 -8.61
CA LEU A 22 -7.33 -6.10 -7.86
C LEU A 22 -8.47 -5.80 -6.88
N LEU A 23 -8.39 -4.69 -6.14
CA LEU A 23 -9.42 -4.33 -5.16
C LEU A 23 -10.76 -3.98 -5.81
N GLU A 24 -10.75 -3.30 -6.95
CA GLU A 24 -11.95 -3.02 -7.73
C GLU A 24 -12.66 -4.31 -8.14
N GLU A 25 -11.94 -5.29 -8.68
CA GLU A 25 -12.50 -6.59 -9.08
C GLU A 25 -12.93 -7.43 -7.86
N LEU A 26 -12.14 -7.42 -6.78
CA LEU A 26 -12.39 -8.23 -5.58
C LEU A 26 -13.56 -7.70 -4.76
N THR A 27 -13.65 -6.38 -4.57
CA THR A 27 -14.57 -5.76 -3.62
C THR A 27 -15.69 -4.96 -4.30
N GLY A 28 -15.58 -4.72 -5.61
CA GLY A 28 -16.51 -3.91 -6.39
C GLY A 28 -16.19 -2.41 -6.40
N SER A 29 -15.14 -1.98 -5.70
CA SER A 29 -14.68 -0.58 -5.68
C SER A 29 -13.21 -0.50 -5.23
N ALA A 30 -12.55 0.63 -5.48
CA ALA A 30 -11.21 0.90 -4.98
C ALA A 30 -11.11 2.37 -4.56
N PRO A 31 -10.26 2.70 -3.57
CA PRO A 31 -10.02 4.09 -3.19
C PRO A 31 -9.30 4.85 -4.31
N GLU A 32 -9.49 6.17 -4.34
CA GLU A 32 -8.78 7.03 -5.29
C GLU A 32 -7.34 7.28 -4.82
N PRO A 33 -6.33 7.18 -5.72
CA PRO A 33 -4.96 7.56 -5.39
C PRO A 33 -4.85 9.01 -4.93
N ILE A 34 -4.09 9.24 -3.86
CA ILE A 34 -3.77 10.59 -3.38
C ILE A 34 -2.38 10.95 -3.90
N ALA A 35 -2.24 12.11 -4.53
CA ALA A 35 -0.96 12.58 -5.11
C ALA A 35 -0.27 11.56 -6.05
N GLY A 36 -1.05 10.68 -6.69
CA GLY A 36 -0.54 9.64 -7.60
C GLY A 36 0.11 8.44 -6.93
N THR A 37 -0.02 8.28 -5.61
CA THR A 37 0.42 7.08 -4.87
C THR A 37 -0.77 6.33 -4.28
N THR A 38 -0.57 5.03 -4.10
CA THR A 38 -1.50 4.13 -3.41
C THR A 38 -1.07 3.81 -1.98
N ALA A 39 0.10 4.30 -1.56
CA ALA A 39 0.63 4.08 -0.22
C ALA A 39 -0.22 4.77 0.85
N GLY A 40 -0.48 4.07 1.96
CA GLY A 40 -1.24 4.60 3.10
C GLY A 40 -2.74 4.73 2.87
N LEU A 41 -3.26 4.19 1.77
CA LEU A 41 -4.70 4.16 1.52
C LEU A 41 -5.38 3.04 2.33
N THR A 42 -6.65 3.25 2.64
CA THR A 42 -7.49 2.28 3.32
C THR A 42 -8.76 2.02 2.50
N HIS A 43 -9.26 0.80 2.60
CA HIS A 43 -10.49 0.36 1.95
C HIS A 43 -11.25 -0.60 2.85
N ASN A 44 -12.57 -0.67 2.73
CA ASN A 44 -13.38 -1.58 3.53
C ASN A 44 -14.10 -2.58 2.62
N TRP A 45 -14.00 -3.86 2.99
CA TRP A 45 -14.66 -4.92 2.25
C TRP A 45 -15.63 -5.70 3.14
N ARG A 46 -16.91 -5.67 2.77
CA ARG A 46 -17.95 -6.44 3.45
C ARG A 46 -17.96 -7.88 2.94
N LEU A 47 -17.44 -8.77 3.77
CA LEU A 47 -17.34 -10.21 3.53
C LEU A 47 -18.54 -10.92 4.16
N GLU A 48 -19.28 -11.67 3.35
CA GLU A 48 -20.43 -12.46 3.79
C GLU A 48 -20.25 -13.93 3.40
N THR A 49 -20.17 -14.80 4.41
CA THR A 49 -20.14 -16.25 4.22
C THR A 49 -21.39 -16.90 4.84
N LYS A 50 -21.53 -18.21 4.65
CA LYS A 50 -22.62 -18.98 5.30
C LYS A 50 -22.47 -19.05 6.82
N TYR A 51 -21.28 -18.79 7.34
CA TYR A 51 -20.93 -19.00 8.75
C TYR A 51 -20.81 -17.66 9.49
N TYR A 52 -20.23 -16.66 8.84
CA TYR A 52 -19.99 -15.35 9.44
C TYR A 52 -20.10 -14.18 8.45
N THR A 53 -20.21 -12.99 9.01
CA THR A 53 -20.11 -11.71 8.31
C THR A 53 -19.05 -10.88 9.02
N ALA A 54 -18.17 -10.23 8.23
CA ALA A 54 -17.14 -9.34 8.73
C ALA A 54 -16.96 -8.18 7.74
N THR A 55 -16.67 -6.98 8.25
CA THR A 55 -16.21 -5.87 7.41
C THR A 55 -14.70 -5.77 7.58
N LEU A 56 -13.96 -6.33 6.62
CA LEU A 56 -12.51 -6.41 6.67
C LEU A 56 -11.91 -5.06 6.27
N PRO A 57 -11.11 -4.43 7.14
CA PRO A 57 -10.28 -3.29 6.75
C PRO A 57 -9.12 -3.79 5.90
N ILE A 58 -8.95 -3.17 4.74
CA ILE A 58 -7.86 -3.43 3.80
C ILE A 58 -6.95 -2.20 3.81
N TRP A 59 -5.73 -2.40 4.28
CA TRP A 59 -4.64 -1.44 4.16
C TRP A 59 -3.91 -1.64 2.84
N ILE A 60 -3.52 -0.54 2.22
CA ILE A 60 -2.85 -0.51 0.92
C ILE A 60 -1.52 0.20 1.09
N ASP A 61 -0.45 -0.45 0.67
CA ASP A 61 0.89 0.12 0.75
C ASP A 61 1.75 -0.22 -0.46
N GLU A 62 2.82 0.55 -0.65
CA GLU A 62 3.78 0.36 -1.73
C GLU A 62 5.14 -0.08 -1.19
N ILE A 63 5.82 -0.96 -1.93
CA ILE A 63 7.18 -1.40 -1.64
C ILE A 63 8.10 -0.85 -2.74
N PRO A 64 8.52 0.42 -2.66
CA PRO A 64 9.45 1.00 -3.63
C PRO A 64 10.87 0.43 -3.47
N ASN A 65 11.25 0.07 -2.24
CA ASN A 65 12.56 -0.51 -1.92
C ASN A 65 12.41 -1.59 -0.84
N ILE A 66 12.68 -2.84 -1.22
CA ILE A 66 12.52 -4.03 -0.36
C ILE A 66 13.42 -3.95 0.87
N VAL A 67 14.64 -3.42 0.74
CA VAL A 67 15.63 -3.39 1.83
C VAL A 67 15.20 -2.40 2.91
N GLU A 68 14.77 -1.21 2.50
CA GLU A 68 14.26 -0.18 3.42
C GLU A 68 12.95 -0.65 4.06
N TRP A 69 12.00 -1.13 3.25
CA TRP A 69 10.73 -1.67 3.73
C TRP A 69 10.94 -2.76 4.78
N ARG A 70 11.78 -3.76 4.48
CA ARG A 70 12.10 -4.83 5.43
C ARG A 70 12.73 -4.27 6.71
N THR A 71 13.64 -3.29 6.60
CA THR A 71 14.34 -2.72 7.77
C THR A 71 13.36 -2.04 8.72
N GLU A 72 12.33 -1.38 8.19
CA GLU A 72 11.27 -0.77 9.00
C GLU A 72 10.34 -1.82 9.60
N PHE A 73 9.89 -2.80 8.81
CA PHE A 73 8.90 -3.81 9.25
C PHE A 73 9.46 -4.89 10.18
N VAL A 74 10.79 -5.01 10.35
CA VAL A 74 11.39 -5.90 11.37
C VAL A 74 11.60 -5.24 12.73
N LYS A 75 11.33 -3.93 12.85
CA LYS A 75 11.44 -3.21 14.12
C LYS A 75 10.37 -3.70 15.11
N PRO A 76 10.65 -3.70 16.43
CA PRO A 76 9.68 -4.13 17.43
C PRO A 76 8.34 -3.38 17.35
N GLU A 77 8.37 -2.08 17.03
CA GLU A 77 7.21 -1.22 16.92
C GLU A 77 6.29 -1.63 15.76
N ALA A 78 6.87 -2.14 14.65
CA ALA A 78 6.10 -2.67 13.53
C ALA A 78 5.40 -3.99 13.88
N GLY A 79 5.87 -4.69 14.92
CA GLY A 79 5.27 -5.94 15.39
C GLY A 79 3.80 -5.80 15.74
N GLU A 80 3.42 -4.71 16.41
CA GLU A 80 2.02 -4.42 16.81
C GLU A 80 1.11 -4.30 15.57
N VAL A 81 1.62 -3.68 14.50
CA VAL A 81 0.91 -3.53 13.23
C VAL A 81 0.80 -4.87 12.50
N ILE A 82 1.85 -5.69 12.53
CA ILE A 82 1.87 -6.98 11.81
C ILE A 82 0.96 -8.01 12.49
N THR A 83 0.89 -8.02 13.82
CA THR A 83 0.09 -9.00 14.57
C THR A 83 -1.41 -8.85 14.35
N VAL A 84 -1.89 -7.65 13.99
CA VAL A 84 -3.31 -7.43 13.67
C VAL A 84 -3.68 -7.84 12.24
N LEU A 85 -2.70 -8.20 11.41
CA LEU A 85 -2.93 -8.66 10.04
C LEU A 85 -3.32 -10.14 10.04
N GLY A 86 -4.47 -10.43 9.43
CA GLY A 86 -4.96 -11.78 9.12
C GLY A 86 -4.79 -12.17 7.65
N GLY A 87 -4.48 -11.19 6.78
CA GLY A 87 -4.23 -11.44 5.37
C GLY A 87 -3.15 -10.55 4.79
N TRP A 88 -2.37 -11.12 3.87
CA TRP A 88 -1.35 -10.46 3.07
C TRP A 88 -1.62 -10.73 1.60
N ILE A 89 -1.70 -9.69 0.80
CA ILE A 89 -1.86 -9.78 -0.65
C ILE A 89 -0.71 -9.04 -1.29
N TYR A 90 0.23 -9.78 -1.89
CA TYR A 90 1.33 -9.23 -2.64
C TYR A 90 1.00 -9.21 -4.13
N CYS A 91 0.84 -8.03 -4.71
CA CYS A 91 0.64 -7.83 -6.14
C CYS A 91 1.97 -7.57 -6.84
N PHE A 92 2.23 -8.28 -7.95
CA PHE A 92 3.39 -8.03 -8.79
C PHE A 92 3.06 -8.18 -10.27
N LYS A 93 3.72 -7.42 -11.13
CA LYS A 93 3.61 -7.61 -12.58
C LYS A 93 4.39 -8.86 -13.00
N LYS A 94 3.83 -9.66 -13.91
CA LYS A 94 4.55 -10.82 -14.48
C LYS A 94 5.94 -10.37 -15.00
N PRO A 95 7.04 -11.03 -14.60
CA PRO A 95 8.38 -10.56 -14.91
C PRO A 95 8.68 -10.63 -16.40
N VAL A 96 9.45 -9.67 -16.90
CA VAL A 96 10.03 -9.66 -18.24
C VAL A 96 11.47 -10.18 -18.22
N GLN A 97 12.19 -9.92 -17.13
CA GLN A 97 13.60 -10.26 -16.96
C GLN A 97 13.82 -11.09 -15.69
N GLU A 98 14.90 -11.88 -15.65
CA GLU A 98 15.27 -12.64 -14.45
C GLU A 98 15.47 -11.72 -13.23
N GLN A 99 15.97 -10.49 -13.44
CA GLN A 99 16.13 -9.50 -12.38
C GLN A 99 14.80 -9.12 -11.69
N GLU A 100 13.71 -9.05 -12.45
CA GLU A 100 12.38 -8.78 -11.92
C GLU A 100 11.84 -9.99 -11.16
N LEU A 101 12.10 -11.20 -11.67
CA LEU A 101 11.80 -12.44 -10.96
C LEU A 101 12.55 -12.53 -9.63
N ASP A 102 13.82 -12.16 -9.59
CA ASP A 102 14.62 -12.12 -8.37
C ASP A 102 14.08 -11.08 -7.38
N THR A 103 13.56 -9.96 -7.88
CA THR A 103 12.89 -8.94 -7.07
C THR A 103 11.60 -9.47 -6.46
N ILE A 104 10.79 -10.21 -7.24
CA ILE A 104 9.56 -10.87 -6.78
C ILE A 104 9.87 -11.89 -5.66
N LYS A 105 10.86 -12.76 -5.87
CA LYS A 105 11.34 -13.72 -4.86
C LYS A 105 11.83 -13.01 -3.60
N ALA A 106 12.66 -11.98 -3.75
CA ALA A 106 13.19 -11.21 -2.62
C ALA A 106 12.08 -10.50 -1.83
N THR A 107 11.02 -10.05 -2.50
CA THR A 107 9.86 -9.42 -1.85
C THR A 107 9.06 -10.45 -1.05
N MET A 108 8.76 -11.62 -1.63
CA MET A 108 8.07 -12.70 -0.90
C MET A 108 8.89 -13.17 0.30
N GLN A 109 10.20 -13.36 0.16
CA GLN A 109 11.08 -13.68 1.28
C GLN A 109 11.05 -12.59 2.36
N ALA A 110 11.09 -11.31 1.97
CA ALA A 110 11.07 -10.21 2.93
C ALA A 110 9.75 -10.17 3.72
N ILE A 111 8.61 -10.40 3.05
CA ILE A 111 7.30 -10.46 3.72
C ILE A 111 7.24 -11.68 4.66
N ALA A 112 7.68 -12.85 4.19
CA ALA A 112 7.72 -14.06 5.01
C ALA A 112 8.59 -13.87 6.26
N ASP A 113 9.77 -13.26 6.12
CA ASP A 113 10.68 -12.95 7.25
C ASP A 113 10.03 -12.00 8.27
N VAL A 114 9.27 -11.01 7.79
CA VAL A 114 8.55 -10.03 8.62
C VAL A 114 7.44 -10.73 9.41
N ILE A 115 6.64 -11.58 8.75
CA ILE A 115 5.56 -12.35 9.37
C ILE A 115 6.14 -13.31 10.42
N GLU A 116 7.17 -14.09 10.06
CA GLU A 116 7.79 -15.06 10.98
C GLU A 116 8.35 -14.36 12.22
N ARG A 117 8.97 -13.19 12.05
CA ARG A 117 9.57 -12.46 13.17
C ARG A 117 8.52 -11.86 14.12
N ALA A 118 7.39 -11.39 13.61
CA ALA A 118 6.34 -10.78 14.41
C ALA A 118 5.39 -11.82 15.02
N CYS A 119 5.03 -12.86 14.26
CA CYS A 119 3.98 -13.82 14.62
C CYS A 119 4.51 -15.21 15.02
N GLY A 120 5.78 -15.49 14.76
CA GLY A 120 6.38 -16.81 14.97
C GLY A 120 6.10 -17.79 13.82
N PHE A 121 6.56 -19.03 13.99
CA PHE A 121 6.34 -20.11 13.03
C PHE A 121 4.88 -20.58 13.04
N GLY A 122 4.27 -20.66 11.86
CA GLY A 122 2.91 -21.20 11.70
C GLY A 122 1.80 -20.20 12.02
N GLY A 123 2.03 -18.92 11.74
CA GLY A 123 0.97 -17.92 11.74
C GLY A 123 -0.19 -18.33 10.84
N ASP A 124 -1.39 -17.92 11.22
CA ASP A 124 -2.68 -18.27 10.59
C ASP A 124 -3.09 -17.27 9.50
N GLN A 125 -2.15 -16.44 9.04
CA GLN A 125 -2.41 -15.45 8.02
C GLN A 125 -2.63 -16.08 6.64
N VAL A 126 -3.59 -15.53 5.90
CA VAL A 126 -3.78 -15.82 4.49
C VAL A 126 -2.74 -15.04 3.68
N CYS A 127 -1.80 -15.72 3.02
CA CYS A 127 -0.75 -15.07 2.21
C CYS A 127 -0.94 -15.39 0.72
N LEU A 128 -1.22 -14.37 -0.10
CA LEU A 128 -1.51 -14.50 -1.53
C LEU A 128 -0.50 -13.71 -2.37
N ALA A 129 0.05 -14.36 -3.40
CA ALA A 129 0.94 -13.76 -4.38
C ALA A 129 0.20 -13.64 -5.72
N VAL A 130 -0.25 -12.43 -6.06
CA VAL A 130 -1.12 -12.16 -7.21
C VAL A 130 -0.29 -11.62 -8.38
N ALA A 131 -0.18 -12.42 -9.43
CA ALA A 131 0.44 -12.01 -10.68
C ALA A 131 -0.52 -11.15 -11.50
N MET A 132 -0.19 -9.87 -11.61
CA MET A 132 -0.93 -8.87 -12.34
C MET A 132 -0.51 -8.83 -13.82
N PRO A 133 -1.45 -8.50 -14.72
CA PRO A 133 -1.20 -8.45 -16.15
C PRO A 133 -0.15 -7.40 -16.49
N GLN A 134 0.61 -7.66 -17.55
CA GLN A 134 1.56 -6.71 -18.10
C GLN A 134 1.63 -6.85 -19.62
N SER A 135 1.84 -5.73 -20.33
CA SER A 135 1.70 -5.68 -21.80
C SER A 135 3.04 -5.71 -22.55
N THR A 136 4.16 -5.89 -21.86
CA THR A 136 5.51 -5.86 -22.44
C THR A 136 5.89 -7.23 -22.99
N THR A 137 6.37 -7.25 -24.24
CA THR A 137 6.88 -8.44 -24.91
C THR A 137 8.33 -8.23 -25.38
N PRO A 138 9.22 -9.25 -25.28
CA PRO A 138 9.01 -10.58 -24.72
C PRO A 138 8.81 -10.53 -23.20
N TYR A 139 8.22 -11.56 -22.61
CA TYR A 139 8.12 -11.71 -21.16
C TYR A 139 8.72 -13.03 -20.72
N LEU A 140 9.08 -13.13 -19.44
CA LEU A 140 9.59 -14.35 -18.87
C LEU A 140 8.41 -15.29 -18.62
N ASP A 141 8.25 -16.26 -19.51
CA ASP A 141 7.16 -17.22 -19.43
C ASP A 141 7.49 -18.29 -18.38
N LYS A 142 6.59 -18.44 -17.41
CA LYS A 142 6.60 -19.47 -16.37
C LYS A 142 5.21 -20.06 -16.31
N THR A 143 5.13 -21.39 -16.24
CA THR A 143 3.85 -22.06 -16.11
C THR A 143 3.24 -21.78 -14.73
N GLY A 144 1.91 -21.93 -14.60
CA GLY A 144 1.23 -21.78 -13.31
C GLY A 144 1.84 -22.69 -12.23
N GLU A 145 2.13 -23.95 -12.55
CA GLU A 145 2.78 -24.91 -11.64
C GLU A 145 4.13 -24.40 -11.10
N GLN A 146 4.96 -23.77 -11.96
CA GLN A 146 6.25 -23.21 -11.53
C GLN A 146 6.08 -22.01 -10.60
N TRP A 147 5.02 -21.22 -10.80
CA TRP A 147 4.69 -20.11 -9.92
C TRP A 147 4.12 -20.59 -8.58
N GLU A 148 3.28 -21.61 -8.59
CA GLU A 148 2.72 -22.24 -7.39
C GLU A 148 3.84 -22.84 -6.52
N GLU A 149 4.77 -23.61 -7.12
CA GLU A 149 5.93 -24.16 -6.41
C GLU A 149 6.77 -23.03 -5.80
N LEU A 150 7.09 -22.00 -6.59
CA LEU A 150 7.90 -20.87 -6.14
C LEU A 150 7.22 -20.07 -5.02
N ALA A 151 5.94 -19.75 -5.14
CA ALA A 151 5.21 -19.00 -4.12
C ALA A 151 5.09 -19.80 -2.82
N ALA A 152 4.85 -21.11 -2.93
CA ALA A 152 4.72 -22.01 -1.79
C ALA A 152 6.02 -22.13 -0.97
N GLU A 153 7.20 -22.02 -1.60
CA GLU A 153 8.50 -21.97 -0.89
C GLU A 153 8.58 -20.83 0.14
N TYR A 154 7.85 -19.73 -0.11
CA TYR A 154 7.79 -18.56 0.77
C TYR A 154 6.50 -18.50 1.61
N GLY A 155 5.67 -19.54 1.57
CA GLY A 155 4.40 -19.60 2.30
C GLY A 155 3.26 -18.81 1.65
N PHE A 156 3.36 -18.50 0.35
CA PHE A 156 2.30 -17.84 -0.40
C PHE A 156 1.54 -18.83 -1.27
N GLU A 157 0.24 -18.56 -1.45
CA GLU A 157 -0.55 -19.15 -2.53
C GLU A 157 -0.47 -18.26 -3.76
N TYR A 158 -0.11 -18.84 -4.91
CA TYR A 158 -0.05 -18.12 -6.18
C TYR A 158 -1.43 -17.96 -6.81
N VAL A 159 -1.70 -16.77 -7.35
CA VAL A 159 -2.90 -16.49 -8.14
C VAL A 159 -2.54 -15.70 -9.40
N ASP A 160 -2.94 -16.18 -10.57
CA ASP A 160 -2.91 -15.39 -11.80
C ASP A 160 -4.18 -14.53 -11.91
N PHE A 161 -4.05 -13.21 -11.89
CA PHE A 161 -5.16 -12.27 -12.01
C PHE A 161 -5.99 -12.49 -13.28
N GLU A 162 -5.36 -12.91 -14.38
CA GLU A 162 -6.03 -13.07 -15.67
C GLU A 162 -6.80 -14.41 -15.79
N ALA A 163 -6.56 -15.35 -14.88
CA ALA A 163 -7.24 -16.64 -14.88
C ALA A 163 -8.72 -16.48 -14.50
N THR A 164 -9.60 -17.19 -15.20
CA THR A 164 -11.05 -17.17 -14.93
C THR A 164 -11.63 -18.58 -14.99
N GLY A 165 -12.75 -18.79 -14.29
CA GLY A 165 -13.45 -20.07 -14.27
C GLY A 165 -12.92 -21.02 -13.21
N LYS A 166 -12.61 -22.26 -13.62
CA LYS A 166 -12.17 -23.34 -12.72
C LYS A 166 -11.01 -24.13 -13.32
N ASN A 167 -10.11 -24.61 -12.47
CA ASN A 167 -9.03 -25.52 -12.86
C ASN A 167 -9.54 -26.95 -13.12
N ASP A 168 -8.64 -27.86 -13.49
CA ASP A 168 -8.95 -29.28 -13.78
C ASP A 168 -9.53 -30.06 -12.58
N PHE A 169 -9.37 -29.52 -11.37
CA PHE A 169 -9.92 -30.07 -10.12
C PHE A 169 -11.26 -29.44 -9.73
N GLY A 170 -11.75 -28.46 -10.49
CA GLY A 170 -13.02 -27.78 -10.25
C GLY A 170 -12.94 -26.65 -9.22
N GLU A 171 -11.73 -26.26 -8.82
CA GLU A 171 -11.44 -25.15 -7.89
C GLU A 171 -11.44 -23.82 -8.64
N ALA A 172 -11.84 -22.75 -7.96
CA ALA A 172 -11.85 -21.41 -8.56
C ALA A 172 -10.42 -20.92 -8.82
N VAL A 173 -10.25 -20.09 -9.85
CA VAL A 173 -8.97 -19.45 -10.21
C VAL A 173 -9.14 -17.93 -10.27
N GLY A 174 -8.01 -17.20 -10.30
CA GLY A 174 -7.99 -15.74 -10.40
C GLY A 174 -8.59 -15.03 -9.19
N VAL A 175 -9.24 -13.89 -9.40
CA VAL A 175 -9.79 -13.06 -8.32
C VAL A 175 -10.84 -13.80 -7.47
N GLN A 176 -11.55 -14.76 -8.06
CA GLN A 176 -12.46 -15.62 -7.30
C GLN A 176 -11.72 -16.49 -6.29
N ARG A 177 -10.50 -16.94 -6.61
CA ARG A 177 -9.66 -17.69 -5.67
C ARG A 177 -9.17 -16.81 -4.52
N VAL A 178 -8.79 -15.56 -4.80
CA VAL A 178 -8.46 -14.55 -3.77
C VAL A 178 -9.63 -14.39 -2.79
N ARG A 179 -10.84 -14.25 -3.32
CA ARG A 179 -12.06 -14.17 -2.50
C ARG A 179 -12.24 -15.41 -1.63
N GLU A 180 -12.18 -16.61 -2.19
CA GLU A 180 -12.37 -17.85 -1.43
C GLU A 180 -11.32 -18.03 -0.32
N ALA A 181 -10.06 -17.66 -0.59
CA ALA A 181 -9.00 -17.71 0.41
C ALA A 181 -9.27 -16.75 1.58
N LEU A 182 -9.72 -15.52 1.30
CA LEU A 182 -10.08 -14.57 2.34
C LEU A 182 -11.37 -14.97 3.08
N GLU A 183 -12.35 -15.56 2.40
CA GLU A 183 -13.55 -16.12 3.04
C GLU A 183 -13.24 -17.28 4.00
N ALA A 184 -12.13 -17.99 3.78
CA ALA A 184 -11.66 -19.07 4.63
C ALA A 184 -10.70 -18.61 5.76
N GLY A 185 -10.31 -17.34 5.79
CA GLY A 185 -9.39 -16.79 6.79
C GLY A 185 -9.97 -16.75 8.22
N GLU A 186 -9.08 -16.74 9.21
CA GLU A 186 -9.42 -16.50 10.61
C GLU A 186 -9.34 -15.01 10.92
N TRP A 187 -10.50 -14.39 11.14
CA TRP A 187 -10.64 -12.95 11.27
C TRP A 187 -10.93 -12.50 12.70
N GLU A 188 -11.18 -13.40 13.65
CA GLU A 188 -11.36 -12.97 15.04
C GLU A 188 -10.05 -12.42 15.60
N SER A 189 -10.05 -11.13 15.96
CA SER A 189 -8.92 -10.54 16.68
C SER A 189 -8.84 -11.12 18.09
N THR A 190 -7.63 -11.49 18.50
CA THR A 190 -7.31 -11.91 19.88
C THR A 190 -7.18 -10.74 20.85
N ASP A 191 -7.11 -9.51 20.34
CA ASP A 191 -7.16 -8.32 21.17
C ASP A 191 -8.54 -8.24 21.84
N PRO A 192 -8.59 -8.10 23.18
CA PRO A 192 -9.85 -7.91 23.86
C PRO A 192 -10.57 -6.70 23.25
N PRO A 193 -11.90 -6.74 23.09
CA PRO A 193 -12.64 -5.55 22.69
C PRO A 193 -12.23 -4.44 23.65
N ASP A 194 -11.80 -3.31 23.11
CA ASP A 194 -11.59 -2.12 23.93
C ASP A 194 -12.95 -1.75 24.53
N PHE A 195 -13.23 -2.26 25.72
CA PHE A 195 -14.35 -1.83 26.55
C PHE A 195 -13.96 -0.49 27.20
N GLY A 196 -13.57 0.48 26.37
CA GLY A 196 -13.64 1.89 26.69
C GLY A 196 -15.11 2.27 26.75
N ASP A 197 -15.60 2.43 27.97
CA ASP A 197 -16.93 2.87 28.41
C ASP A 197 -18.01 3.07 27.32
N ALA A 198 -19.07 2.28 27.46
CA ALA A 198 -20.24 2.30 26.59
C ALA A 198 -21.05 3.60 26.73
N GLU A 199 -20.57 4.73 26.20
CA GLU A 199 -21.36 5.92 25.89
C GLU A 199 -20.60 6.78 24.85
N GLY A 200 -20.85 6.56 23.55
CA GLY A 200 -20.69 7.62 22.53
C GLY A 200 -19.41 7.69 21.67
N PHE A 201 -18.74 6.59 21.35
CA PHE A 201 -17.55 6.58 20.47
C PHE A 201 -17.79 5.84 19.14
N ASP A 202 -18.69 6.36 18.29
CA ASP A 202 -18.95 5.85 16.93
C ASP A 202 -18.36 6.76 15.83
N GLY A 203 -17.24 7.44 16.12
CA GLY A 203 -16.70 8.39 15.14
C GLY A 203 -15.25 8.84 15.33
N SER A 204 -14.53 8.34 16.33
CA SER A 204 -13.20 8.87 16.67
C SER A 204 -12.08 7.98 16.16
N LEU A 205 -12.24 6.66 16.01
CA LEU A 205 -11.15 5.82 15.47
C LEU A 205 -10.99 5.95 13.95
N ALA A 206 -12.10 6.08 13.21
CA ALA A 206 -12.07 6.40 11.78
C ALA A 206 -11.61 7.84 11.51
N ALA A 207 -11.92 8.76 12.43
CA ALA A 207 -11.40 10.13 12.37
C ALA A 207 -9.89 10.15 12.69
N GLU A 208 -9.44 9.40 13.69
CA GLU A 208 -8.02 9.26 14.03
C GLU A 208 -7.21 8.57 12.91
N GLU A 209 -7.78 7.56 12.23
CA GLU A 209 -7.16 6.90 11.07
C GLU A 209 -7.10 7.84 9.86
N ALA A 210 -8.14 8.65 9.62
CA ALA A 210 -8.15 9.67 8.58
C ALA A 210 -7.19 10.83 8.91
N GLU A 211 -7.09 11.24 10.16
CA GLU A 211 -6.17 12.27 10.65
C GLU A 211 -4.71 11.78 10.55
N MET A 212 -4.41 10.55 10.96
CA MET A 212 -3.08 9.95 10.80
C MET A 212 -2.69 9.79 9.32
N SER A 213 -3.63 9.38 8.45
CA SER A 213 -3.40 9.31 7.00
C SER A 213 -3.09 10.68 6.40
N THR A 214 -3.77 11.73 6.89
CA THR A 214 -3.52 13.13 6.50
C THR A 214 -2.14 13.59 6.96
N GLU A 215 -1.78 13.34 8.22
CA GLU A 215 -0.48 13.73 8.78
C GLU A 215 0.71 13.01 8.12
N LEU A 216 0.54 11.73 7.74
CA LEU A 216 1.54 10.96 6.99
C LEU A 216 1.69 11.45 5.54
N CYS A 217 0.59 11.81 4.87
CA CYS A 217 0.63 12.44 3.55
C CYS A 217 1.35 13.80 3.59
N ASP A 218 1.09 14.62 4.60
CA ASP A 218 1.72 15.93 4.77
C ASP A 218 3.23 15.82 5.04
N LEU A 219 3.64 14.87 5.89
CA LEU A 219 5.04 14.54 6.13
C LEU A 219 5.74 14.05 4.85
N GLN A 220 5.08 13.21 4.07
CA GLN A 220 5.63 12.66 2.83
C GLN A 220 5.71 13.72 1.71
N GLY A 221 4.75 14.65 1.64
CA GLY A 221 4.78 15.81 0.75
C GLY A 221 5.91 16.78 1.10
N ALA A 222 6.14 17.05 2.39
CA ALA A 222 7.25 17.86 2.87
C ALA A 222 8.62 17.21 2.57
N LEU A 223 8.73 15.88 2.67
CA LEU A 223 9.94 15.12 2.30
C LEU A 223 10.20 15.08 0.79
N ARG A 224 9.14 15.12 -0.03
CA ARG A 224 9.24 15.18 -1.50
C ARG A 224 9.47 16.59 -2.05
N GLY A 225 9.49 17.61 -1.20
CA GLY A 225 9.75 18.98 -1.61
C GLY A 225 8.63 19.61 -2.44
N ASP A 226 7.39 19.14 -2.25
CA ASP A 226 6.21 19.77 -2.85
C ASP A 226 5.42 20.44 -1.72
N GLY A 227 5.84 21.67 -1.40
CA GLY A 227 5.21 22.48 -0.36
C GLY A 227 3.93 23.11 -0.86
N VAL A 228 2.78 22.49 -0.58
CA VAL A 228 1.48 23.18 -0.65
C VAL A 228 1.24 23.89 0.67
N GLY A 229 1.88 25.04 0.84
CA GLY A 229 1.50 26.02 1.85
C GLY A 229 0.47 26.97 1.26
N GLU A 230 -0.75 26.96 1.79
CA GLU A 230 -1.64 28.11 1.70
C GLU A 230 -0.95 29.30 2.40
N ASP A 231 -0.34 30.18 1.61
CA ASP A 231 -0.28 31.60 1.87
C ASP A 231 -0.31 32.32 0.53
N ARG A 232 -1.50 32.80 0.17
CA ARG A 232 -1.67 33.76 -0.93
C ARG A 232 -1.10 35.10 -0.47
N ILE A 233 0.21 35.27 -0.61
CA ILE A 233 0.80 36.61 -0.72
C ILE A 233 0.80 36.93 -2.21
N GLY A 234 -0.10 37.83 -2.60
CA GLY A 234 -0.39 38.15 -3.99
C GLY A 234 0.83 38.68 -4.74
N ASP A 235 0.94 38.28 -6.01
CA ASP A 235 1.98 38.70 -6.96
C ASP A 235 2.08 40.24 -7.14
N GLU A 236 1.17 41.02 -6.57
CA GLU A 236 1.12 42.48 -6.69
C GLU A 236 2.13 43.22 -5.78
N GLU A 237 2.63 42.63 -4.69
CA GLU A 237 3.60 43.31 -3.80
C GLU A 237 5.07 43.07 -4.20
N VAL A 238 5.36 42.03 -4.99
CA VAL A 238 6.73 41.71 -5.43
C VAL A 238 7.20 42.71 -6.50
N ASP A 239 6.29 43.12 -7.38
CA ASP A 239 6.55 44.14 -8.41
C ASP A 239 6.81 45.53 -7.79
N GLU A 240 6.12 45.89 -6.70
CA GLU A 240 6.37 47.16 -6.01
C GLU A 240 7.72 47.19 -5.28
N LEU A 241 8.16 46.05 -4.72
CA LEU A 241 9.47 45.88 -4.10
C LEU A 241 10.62 45.92 -5.14
N GLU A 242 10.44 45.33 -6.32
CA GLU A 242 11.41 45.44 -7.43
C GLU A 242 11.52 46.89 -7.96
N VAL A 243 10.40 47.61 -8.06
CA VAL A 243 10.38 49.01 -8.48
C VAL A 243 11.06 49.92 -7.45
N MET A 244 10.94 49.63 -6.14
CA MET A 244 11.65 50.38 -5.09
C MET A 244 13.16 50.11 -5.09
N MET A 245 13.62 48.87 -5.30
CA MET A 245 15.05 48.55 -5.38
C MET A 245 15.70 49.17 -6.63
N LYS A 246 15.00 49.21 -7.76
CA LYS A 246 15.48 49.85 -9.00
C LYS A 246 15.61 51.37 -8.86
N LYS A 247 14.77 52.00 -8.04
CA LYS A 247 14.87 53.44 -7.70
C LYS A 247 16.05 53.77 -6.78
N MET A 248 16.52 52.83 -5.93
CA MET A 248 17.72 53.04 -5.10
C MET A 248 19.04 52.75 -5.82
N SER A 249 19.03 51.93 -6.88
CA SER A 249 20.25 51.62 -7.68
C SER A 249 20.52 52.62 -8.83
N GLY A 250 19.60 53.54 -9.12
CA GLY A 250 19.67 54.46 -10.27
C GLY A 250 20.43 55.78 -10.08
N ASN A 251 21.00 56.08 -8.91
CA ASN A 251 21.60 57.40 -8.65
C ASN A 251 23.09 57.37 -8.24
N ALA A 252 23.89 56.56 -8.94
CA ALA A 252 25.35 56.68 -8.91
C ALA A 252 25.86 57.01 -10.32
N SER A 253 26.04 58.30 -10.60
CA SER A 253 26.69 58.80 -11.81
C SER A 253 28.17 58.39 -11.84
N PRO A 254 28.70 57.84 -12.94
CA PRO A 254 30.13 57.78 -13.15
C PRO A 254 30.61 59.09 -13.82
N GLN A 255 31.31 59.94 -13.07
CA GLN A 255 32.16 60.97 -13.67
C GLN A 255 33.39 60.28 -14.32
N LYS A 256 33.52 60.42 -15.64
CA LYS A 256 34.78 60.28 -16.41
C LYS A 256 35.39 61.69 -16.62
N PRO A 257 36.58 61.85 -17.22
CA PRO A 257 37.88 61.18 -17.00
C PRO A 257 39.04 62.23 -16.92
N SER A 258 40.28 61.84 -16.60
CA SER A 258 41.46 62.63 -17.03
C SER A 258 42.68 61.74 -17.25
N THR A 259 43.18 61.78 -18.48
CA THR A 259 44.59 61.65 -18.93
C THR A 259 45.55 62.27 -17.90
N THR A 260 46.72 61.69 -17.60
CA THR A 260 47.86 61.35 -18.49
C THR A 260 48.71 60.27 -17.82
#